data_AF-A0ABD2S5G1-F1
#
_entry.id   AF-A0ABD2S5G1-F1
#
_cell.length_a   1.000
_cell.length_b   1.000
_cell.length_c   1.000
_cell.angle_alpha   90.00
_cell.angle_beta   90.00
_cell.angle_gamma   90.00
#
_symmetry.space_group_name_H-M   'P 1'
#
loop_
_entity.id
_entity.type
_entity.pdbx_description
1 polymer ?
#
loop_
_entity_poly.entity_id
_entity_poly.type
_entity_poly.pdbx_seq_one_letter_code
_entity_poly.pdbx_strand_id
1 'polypeptide(L)'
;LQISTNKFSQELNPLLFKLPLYQSCSIFLHSSSQEPAIFPAKASKLGPYGGVLLSEVALDANNGLFSIAFAIVEREQNETWRWFSYWLNDFIGAWPRNKPWTFTRDRQKGLHQAYVEIIPFVKERYCARHIYANSKAQYPGLLLRNYFWQAAKSYEVKYFNEAMEMIKQVLIENRKANLGKTCF
;
A
#
# COMPACT_ATOMS: atom_id res chain seq x y z
N LEU A 1 -1.55 22.99 18.70
CA LEU A 1 -2.07 22.43 17.43
C LEU A 1 -2.66 23.59 16.63
N GLN A 2 -1.91 24.13 15.68
CA GLN A 2 -2.39 25.22 14.83
C GLN A 2 -2.58 24.61 13.43
N ILE A 3 -3.83 24.35 13.07
CA ILE A 3 -4.20 23.92 11.72
C ILE A 3 -4.55 25.21 10.98
N SER A 4 -3.58 25.78 10.26
CA SER A 4 -3.80 26.94 9.39
C SER A 4 -4.18 26.44 8.00
N THR A 5 -5.44 26.61 7.64
CA THR A 5 -5.95 26.40 6.28
C THR A 5 -5.69 27.66 5.46
N ASN A 6 -4.49 27.81 4.86
CA ASN A 6 -4.28 28.69 3.71
C ASN A 6 -2.90 28.46 3.07
N LYS A 7 -2.89 28.05 1.79
CA LYS A 7 -1.78 28.13 0.83
C LYS A 7 -0.37 27.74 1.31
N PHE A 8 -0.22 26.64 2.03
CA PHE A 8 1.09 26.21 2.52
C PHE A 8 1.17 24.67 2.56
N SER A 9 1.28 23.99 1.41
CA SER A 9 1.53 22.54 1.39
C SER A 9 2.96 22.17 1.01
N GLN A 10 3.83 23.14 0.68
CA GLN A 10 5.25 22.89 0.39
C GLN A 10 6.21 23.48 1.45
N GLU A 11 5.76 24.49 2.20
CA GLU A 11 6.57 25.16 3.23
C GLU A 11 6.32 24.63 4.66
N LEU A 12 5.35 23.74 4.87
CA LEU A 12 5.05 23.15 6.18
C LEU A 12 5.45 21.67 6.21
N ASN A 13 6.32 21.29 7.15
CA ASN A 13 6.72 19.90 7.37
C ASN A 13 5.49 19.01 7.63
N PRO A 14 5.49 17.75 7.17
CA PRO A 14 4.43 16.81 7.51
C PRO A 14 4.34 16.63 9.02
N LEU A 15 3.15 16.34 9.53
CA LEU A 15 2.97 16.05 10.94
C LEU A 15 3.49 14.63 11.19
N LEU A 16 4.58 14.55 11.98
CA LEU A 16 5.33 13.34 12.26
C LEU A 16 5.26 12.99 13.75
N PHE A 17 4.97 11.73 14.09
CA PHE A 17 4.83 11.27 15.48
C PHE A 17 5.95 10.31 15.86
N LYS A 18 6.81 10.68 16.83
CA LYS A 18 7.82 9.77 17.37
C LYS A 18 7.16 8.88 18.42
N LEU A 19 6.75 7.69 18.01
CA LEU A 19 6.41 6.61 18.94
C LEU A 19 7.60 5.64 19.00
N PRO A 20 7.94 5.09 20.18
CA PRO A 20 9.01 4.11 20.29
C PRO A 20 8.66 2.89 19.43
N LEU A 21 9.39 2.72 18.34
CA LEU A 21 9.22 1.63 17.38
C LEU A 21 9.67 0.32 18.02
N TYR A 22 8.78 -0.34 18.76
CA TYR A 22 9.02 -1.68 19.29
C TYR A 22 8.84 -2.72 18.18
N GLN A 23 9.95 -3.37 17.83
CA GLN A 23 10.08 -4.34 16.74
C GLN A 23 9.30 -5.63 17.04
N SER A 24 8.28 -5.95 16.24
CA SER A 24 7.97 -7.31 15.73
C SER A 24 6.80 -7.28 14.72
N CYS A 25 6.64 -8.40 14.01
CA CYS A 25 5.96 -8.71 12.74
C CYS A 25 4.46 -8.40 12.52
N SER A 26 4.18 -8.08 11.24
CA SER A 26 3.34 -8.77 10.23
C SER A 26 1.84 -9.13 10.50
N ILE A 27 0.99 -8.79 9.48
CA ILE A 27 -0.15 -9.53 8.83
C ILE A 27 -1.50 -8.77 8.85
N PHE A 28 -2.39 -8.75 7.84
CA PHE A 28 -2.77 -9.64 6.72
C PHE A 28 -1.74 -9.66 5.57
N LEU A 29 -0.99 -10.73 5.30
CA LEU A 29 -1.34 -12.16 5.20
C LEU A 29 -0.23 -12.97 5.87
N HIS A 30 -0.63 -13.98 6.66
CA HIS A 30 0.30 -14.70 7.53
C HIS A 30 1.55 -15.09 6.72
N SER A 31 2.74 -14.75 7.21
CA SER A 31 4.05 -15.10 6.65
C SER A 31 5.06 -14.93 7.78
N SER A 32 5.72 -16.03 8.13
CA SER A 32 6.59 -16.30 9.28
C SER A 32 7.89 -15.48 9.31
N SER A 33 8.00 -14.39 8.55
CA SER A 33 9.15 -13.47 8.61
C SER A 33 8.80 -12.27 9.47
N GLN A 34 9.50 -12.15 10.60
CA GLN A 34 9.36 -11.08 11.58
C GLN A 34 9.94 -9.73 11.11
N GLU A 35 9.41 -9.15 10.02
CA GLU A 35 9.89 -7.89 9.42
C GLU A 35 8.95 -6.70 9.74
N PRO A 36 9.48 -5.50 10.03
CA PRO A 36 8.66 -4.30 10.17
C PRO A 36 8.07 -3.88 8.80
N ALA A 37 6.76 -3.61 8.77
CA ALA A 37 6.05 -3.23 7.56
C ALA A 37 5.40 -1.84 7.71
N ILE A 38 5.67 -0.96 6.74
CA ILE A 38 4.97 0.31 6.58
C ILE A 38 3.97 0.15 5.43
N PHE A 39 2.75 0.63 5.67
CA PHE A 39 1.69 0.74 4.70
C PHE A 39 1.49 2.21 4.37
N PRO A 40 1.77 2.67 3.14
CA PRO A 40 1.22 3.91 2.63
C PRO A 40 -0.30 3.89 2.79
N ALA A 41 -0.76 4.79 3.62
CA ALA A 41 -2.15 5.09 3.78
C ALA A 41 -2.64 5.99 2.63
N LYS A 42 -3.81 5.58 2.19
CA LYS A 42 -4.64 6.10 1.12
C LYS A 42 -4.63 7.63 1.00
N ALA A 43 -4.24 8.11 -0.18
CA ALA A 43 -4.66 9.39 -0.74
C ALA A 43 -6.20 9.46 -0.76
N SER A 44 -6.82 10.23 0.14
CA SER A 44 -8.26 10.43 0.16
C SER A 44 -8.61 11.90 -0.06
N LYS A 45 -9.61 12.16 -0.92
CA LYS A 45 -10.08 13.53 -1.15
C LYS A 45 -10.72 14.09 0.11
N LEU A 46 -10.20 15.18 0.63
CA LEU A 46 -10.70 15.81 1.85
C LEU A 46 -11.89 16.73 1.54
N GLY A 47 -13.10 16.16 1.53
CA GLY A 47 -14.35 16.93 1.61
C GLY A 47 -14.52 18.09 0.59
N PRO A 48 -15.35 19.10 0.91
CA PRO A 48 -15.72 20.17 -0.02
C PRO A 48 -14.58 21.17 -0.32
N TYR A 49 -13.49 21.17 0.45
CA TYR A 49 -12.39 22.13 0.32
C TYR A 49 -11.25 21.66 -0.59
N GLY A 50 -11.35 20.45 -1.14
CA GLY A 50 -10.31 19.89 -2.01
C GLY A 50 -9.05 19.48 -1.23
N GLY A 51 -8.15 18.78 -1.92
CA GLY A 51 -6.93 18.22 -1.33
C GLY A 51 -7.01 16.72 -1.09
N VAL A 52 -5.85 16.14 -0.82
CA VAL A 52 -5.56 14.72 -0.72
C VAL A 52 -4.78 14.48 0.56
N LEU A 53 -5.32 13.64 1.45
CA LEU A 53 -4.59 13.19 2.63
C LEU A 53 -3.58 12.10 2.25
N LEU A 54 -2.29 12.39 2.34
CA LEU A 54 -1.24 11.39 2.39
C LEU A 54 -1.06 10.94 3.83
N SER A 55 -0.90 9.65 4.05
CA SER A 55 -0.57 9.13 5.38
C SER A 55 0.33 7.92 5.25
N GLU A 56 1.21 7.70 6.21
CA GLU A 56 1.90 6.43 6.41
C GLU A 56 1.41 5.82 7.71
N VAL A 57 1.09 4.54 7.64
CA VAL A 57 0.67 3.74 8.79
C VAL A 57 1.63 2.57 8.92
N ALA A 58 2.14 2.35 10.11
CA ALA A 58 2.89 1.14 10.42
C ALA A 58 2.06 0.19 11.25
N LEU A 59 2.49 -1.06 11.21
CA LEU A 59 2.01 -2.13 12.06
C LEU A 59 3.05 -2.36 13.16
N ASP A 60 2.60 -2.44 14.41
CA ASP A 60 3.46 -2.77 15.55
C ASP A 60 3.52 -4.28 15.79
N ALA A 61 4.35 -4.66 16.77
CA ALA A 61 4.51 -6.02 17.28
C ALA A 61 3.21 -6.71 17.74
N ASN A 62 2.22 -5.91 18.13
CA ASN A 62 0.97 -6.36 18.74
C ASN A 62 -0.20 -6.33 17.73
N ASN A 63 0.10 -6.27 16.43
CA ASN A 63 -0.90 -6.10 15.36
C ASN A 63 -1.73 -4.81 15.46
N GLY A 64 -1.24 -3.81 16.19
CA GLY A 64 -1.80 -2.46 16.24
C GLY A 64 -1.38 -1.65 15.02
N LEU A 65 -2.34 -0.97 14.38
CA LEU A 65 -2.07 0.00 13.34
C LEU A 65 -1.86 1.37 13.95
N PHE A 66 -0.74 2.02 13.65
CA PHE A 66 -0.43 3.37 14.11
C PHE A 66 0.01 4.26 12.95
N SER A 67 -0.47 5.51 12.91
CA SER A 67 -0.02 6.47 11.91
C SER A 67 1.35 7.03 12.30
N ILE A 68 2.31 6.96 11.39
CA ILE A 68 3.66 7.53 11.57
C ILE A 68 3.66 8.99 11.12
N ALA A 69 3.06 9.23 9.96
CA ALA A 69 3.10 10.51 9.28
C ALA A 69 1.77 10.77 8.57
N PHE A 70 1.39 12.04 8.47
CA PHE A 70 0.37 12.46 7.52
C PHE A 70 0.60 13.87 7.00
N ALA A 71 0.10 14.13 5.80
CA ALA A 71 0.16 15.43 5.13
C ALA A 71 -1.10 15.64 4.29
N ILE A 72 -1.59 16.87 4.20
CA ILE A 72 -2.65 17.23 3.27
C ILE A 72 -1.98 17.96 2.11
N VAL A 73 -2.09 17.40 0.91
CA VAL A 73 -1.52 17.96 -0.32
C VAL A 73 -2.63 18.31 -1.29
N GLU A 74 -2.42 19.26 -2.21
CA GLU A 74 -3.47 19.64 -3.16
C GLU A 74 -3.78 18.52 -4.16
N ARG A 75 -2.75 17.80 -4.62
CA ARG A 75 -2.85 16.73 -5.62
C ARG A 75 -1.86 15.62 -5.33
N GLU A 76 -2.24 14.40 -5.68
CA GLU A 76 -1.34 13.24 -5.64
C GLU A 76 -0.45 13.22 -6.89
N GLN A 77 0.81 13.61 -6.74
CA GLN A 77 1.80 13.68 -7.81
C GLN A 77 3.18 13.19 -7.36
N ASN A 78 4.08 12.94 -8.31
CA ASN A 78 5.43 12.45 -8.04
C ASN A 78 6.19 13.37 -7.08
N GLU A 79 6.10 14.69 -7.28
CA GLU A 79 6.74 15.70 -6.44
C GLU A 79 6.21 15.68 -5.00
N THR A 80 4.89 15.57 -4.82
CA THR A 80 4.29 15.49 -3.48
C THR A 80 4.70 14.22 -2.74
N TRP A 81 4.82 13.10 -3.44
CA TRP A 81 5.29 11.84 -2.86
C TRP A 81 6.79 11.88 -2.54
N ARG A 82 7.61 12.51 -3.40
CA ARG A 82 9.05 12.71 -3.16
C ARG A 82 9.28 13.57 -1.93
N TRP A 83 8.57 14.70 -1.82
CA TRP A 83 8.63 15.58 -0.66
C TRP A 83 8.20 14.87 0.64
N PHE A 84 7.08 14.14 0.62
CA PHE A 84 6.59 13.42 1.79
C PHE A 84 7.54 12.27 2.20
N SER A 85 8.07 11.52 1.22
CA SER A 85 9.04 10.45 1.45
C SER A 85 10.36 10.97 2.00
N TYR A 86 10.81 12.15 1.56
CA TYR A 86 12.02 12.79 2.07
C TYR A 86 11.92 13.05 3.58
N TRP A 87 10.83 13.70 4.01
CA TRP A 87 10.60 13.97 5.43
C TRP A 87 10.36 12.69 6.24
N LEU A 88 9.67 11.70 5.68
CA LEU A 88 9.52 10.40 6.32
C LEU A 88 10.88 9.72 6.54
N ASN A 89 11.74 9.75 5.53
CA ASN A 89 13.09 9.18 5.58
C ASN A 89 13.97 9.89 6.61
N ASP A 90 13.97 11.22 6.59
CA ASP A 90 14.70 12.05 7.57
C ASP A 90 14.21 11.79 9.01
N PHE A 91 12.89 11.66 9.18
CA PHE A 91 12.26 11.39 10.46
C PHE A 91 12.61 10.01 11.05
N ILE A 92 12.61 8.97 10.20
CA ILE A 92 13.00 7.61 10.58
C ILE A 92 14.53 7.57 10.81
N GLY A 93 15.30 8.33 10.04
CA GLY A 93 16.71 8.64 10.24
C GLY A 93 17.67 7.48 9.93
N ALA A 94 17.61 6.41 10.71
CA ALA A 94 18.54 5.28 10.62
C ALA A 94 17.80 4.00 10.27
N TRP A 95 17.82 3.62 8.98
CA TRP A 95 17.34 2.31 8.54
C TRP A 95 18.29 1.22 9.05
N PRO A 96 17.88 0.35 9.99
CA PRO A 96 18.72 -0.76 10.42
C PRO A 96 19.03 -1.67 9.23
N ARG A 97 20.30 -1.72 8.81
CA ARG A 97 20.76 -2.59 7.70
C ARG A 97 20.48 -4.08 7.94
N ASN A 98 20.31 -4.48 9.19
CA ASN A 98 20.02 -5.84 9.61
C ASN A 98 18.52 -6.20 9.63
N LYS A 99 17.62 -5.24 9.37
CA LYS A 99 16.17 -5.50 9.25
C LYS A 99 15.62 -4.85 7.99
N PRO A 100 15.30 -5.62 6.94
CA PRO A 100 14.70 -5.05 5.74
C PRO A 100 13.30 -4.54 6.07
N TRP A 101 13.05 -3.27 5.74
CA TRP A 101 11.73 -2.68 5.85
C TRP A 101 10.95 -2.97 4.57
N THR A 102 9.67 -3.30 4.75
CA THR A 102 8.78 -3.55 3.62
C THR A 102 7.74 -2.43 3.54
N PHE A 103 7.65 -1.78 2.38
CA PHE A 103 6.62 -0.80 2.06
C PHE A 103 5.54 -1.44 1.20
N THR A 104 4.28 -1.34 1.62
CA THR A 104 3.14 -1.93 0.88
C THR A 104 2.30 -0.87 0.19
N ARG A 105 2.58 -0.59 -1.08
CA ARG A 105 1.90 0.47 -1.83
C ARG A 105 0.69 0.00 -2.63
N ASP A 106 -0.20 0.94 -2.95
CA ASP A 106 -1.13 0.76 -4.07
C ASP A 106 -0.42 1.08 -5.42
N ARG A 107 -1.04 0.76 -6.55
CA ARG A 107 -0.61 1.12 -7.92
C ARG A 107 -0.77 2.61 -8.23
N GLN A 108 -0.51 3.45 -7.23
CA GLN A 108 -0.47 4.89 -7.36
C GLN A 108 0.71 5.31 -8.24
N LYS A 109 0.49 6.34 -9.05
CA LYS A 109 1.51 6.91 -9.94
C LYS A 109 2.45 7.78 -9.10
N GLY A 110 3.75 7.72 -9.38
CA GLY A 110 4.76 8.55 -8.71
C GLY A 110 5.35 8.00 -7.43
N LEU A 111 4.57 7.26 -6.64
CA LEU A 111 5.03 6.73 -5.36
C LEU A 111 6.25 5.80 -5.48
N HIS A 112 6.26 4.92 -6.48
CA HIS A 112 7.40 4.05 -6.75
C HIS A 112 8.67 4.84 -7.07
N GLN A 113 8.56 5.90 -7.87
CA GLN A 113 9.72 6.72 -8.24
C GLN A 113 10.28 7.44 -7.02
N ALA A 114 9.40 7.95 -6.15
CA ALA A 114 9.81 8.59 -4.90
C ALA A 114 10.54 7.60 -3.96
N TYR A 115 10.08 6.35 -3.86
CA TYR A 115 10.71 5.34 -3.00
C TYR A 115 12.06 4.88 -3.54
N VAL A 116 12.16 4.61 -4.84
CA VAL A 116 13.44 4.25 -5.47
C VAL A 116 14.48 5.36 -5.29
N GLU A 117 14.05 6.61 -5.34
CA GLU A 117 14.96 7.75 -5.21
C GLU A 117 15.37 8.05 -3.76
N ILE A 118 14.40 8.08 -2.84
CA ILE A 118 14.62 8.55 -1.47
C ILE A 118 15.00 7.41 -0.52
N ILE A 119 14.45 6.21 -0.73
CA ILE A 119 14.60 5.07 0.18
C ILE A 119 14.91 3.77 -0.60
N PRO A 120 16.03 3.71 -1.34
CA PRO A 120 16.31 2.60 -2.27
C PRO A 120 16.49 1.23 -1.59
N PHE A 121 16.68 1.20 -0.28
CA PHE A 121 16.95 -0.03 0.48
C PHE A 121 15.68 -0.77 0.92
N VAL A 122 14.49 -0.19 0.71
CA VAL A 122 13.24 -0.82 1.14
C VAL A 122 12.73 -1.82 0.12
N LYS A 123 12.13 -2.91 0.60
CA LYS A 123 11.40 -3.85 -0.26
C LYS A 123 10.01 -3.29 -0.53
N GLU A 124 9.64 -3.16 -1.79
CA GLU A 124 8.29 -2.80 -2.17
C GLU A 124 7.40 -4.02 -2.35
N ARG A 125 6.16 -3.93 -1.85
CA ARG A 125 5.07 -4.87 -2.11
C ARG A 125 3.82 -4.13 -2.56
N TYR A 126 2.94 -4.82 -3.28
CA TYR A 126 1.63 -4.28 -3.63
C TYR A 126 0.59 -4.70 -2.59
N CYS A 127 -0.30 -3.78 -2.23
CA CYS A 127 -1.39 -4.05 -1.32
C CYS A 127 -2.38 -5.05 -1.94
N ALA A 128 -2.45 -6.26 -1.38
CA ALA A 128 -3.35 -7.32 -1.84
C ALA A 128 -4.82 -6.86 -1.88
N ARG A 129 -5.24 -6.04 -0.92
CA ARG A 129 -6.59 -5.46 -0.90
C ARG A 129 -6.88 -4.61 -2.13
N HIS A 130 -5.94 -3.75 -2.53
CA HIS A 130 -6.10 -2.89 -3.70
C HIS A 130 -5.95 -3.67 -5.00
N ILE A 131 -5.05 -4.66 -5.07
CA ILE A 131 -4.98 -5.59 -6.20
C ILE A 131 -6.35 -6.28 -6.38
N TYR A 132 -6.92 -6.83 -5.32
CA TYR A 132 -8.24 -7.45 -5.38
C TYR A 132 -9.33 -6.47 -5.79
N ALA A 133 -9.36 -5.25 -5.24
CA ALA A 133 -10.36 -4.25 -5.59
C ALA A 133 -10.30 -3.90 -7.09
N ASN A 134 -9.09 -3.74 -7.64
CA ASN A 134 -8.86 -3.50 -9.06
C ASN A 134 -9.28 -4.70 -9.91
N SER A 135 -8.95 -5.93 -9.49
CA SER A 135 -9.35 -7.15 -10.19
C SER A 135 -10.87 -7.37 -10.15
N LYS A 136 -11.52 -7.10 -9.01
CA LYS A 136 -12.97 -7.23 -8.81
C LYS A 136 -13.75 -6.27 -9.71
N ALA A 137 -13.22 -5.08 -9.97
CA ALA A 137 -13.84 -4.11 -10.87
C ALA A 137 -13.90 -4.62 -12.32
N GLN A 138 -12.91 -5.42 -12.74
CA GLN A 138 -12.85 -5.99 -14.10
C GLN A 138 -13.52 -7.37 -14.19
N TYR A 139 -13.43 -8.16 -13.12
CA TYR A 139 -13.87 -9.56 -13.07
C TYR A 139 -14.65 -9.81 -11.77
N PRO A 140 -15.93 -9.44 -11.71
CA PRO A 140 -16.75 -9.70 -10.54
C PRO A 140 -17.02 -11.21 -10.41
N GLY A 141 -16.75 -11.79 -9.23
CA GLY A 141 -17.03 -13.19 -8.97
C GLY A 141 -16.53 -13.70 -7.62
N LEU A 142 -17.30 -14.60 -7.00
CA LEU A 142 -16.96 -15.21 -5.71
C LEU A 142 -15.76 -16.16 -5.81
N LEU A 143 -15.63 -16.88 -6.92
CA LEU A 143 -14.50 -17.79 -7.17
C LEU A 143 -13.16 -17.04 -7.23
N LEU A 144 -13.13 -15.92 -7.98
CA LEU A 144 -11.93 -15.08 -8.05
C LEU A 144 -11.53 -14.57 -6.67
N ARG A 145 -12.50 -14.15 -5.84
CA ARG A 145 -12.23 -13.74 -4.45
C ARG A 145 -11.54 -14.86 -3.66
N ASN A 146 -12.09 -16.07 -3.71
CA ASN A 146 -11.61 -17.17 -2.89
C ASN A 146 -10.18 -17.57 -3.28
N TYR A 147 -9.93 -17.80 -4.57
CA TYR A 147 -8.59 -18.16 -5.05
C TYR A 147 -7.58 -17.02 -4.90
N PHE A 148 -8.01 -15.76 -5.09
CA PHE A 148 -7.15 -14.60 -4.84
C PHE A 148 -6.65 -14.56 -3.40
N TRP A 149 -7.56 -14.69 -2.42
CA TRP A 149 -7.17 -14.66 -1.02
C TRP A 149 -6.44 -15.94 -0.59
N GLN A 150 -6.67 -17.07 -1.24
CA GLN A 150 -5.88 -18.29 -1.06
C GLN A 150 -4.43 -18.09 -1.50
N ALA A 151 -4.22 -17.55 -2.71
CA ALA A 151 -2.88 -17.20 -3.21
C ALA A 151 -2.21 -16.14 -2.34
N ALA A 152 -2.96 -15.12 -1.90
CA ALA A 152 -2.39 -14.08 -1.06
C ALA A 152 -1.95 -14.64 0.33
N LYS A 153 -2.66 -15.64 0.87
CA LYS A 153 -2.41 -16.23 2.20
C LYS A 153 -1.38 -17.36 2.21
N SER A 154 -0.95 -17.86 1.05
CA SER A 154 -0.10 -19.04 0.99
C SER A 154 1.34 -18.76 1.43
N TYR A 155 1.87 -19.61 2.32
CA TYR A 155 3.28 -19.63 2.72
C TYR A 155 4.18 -20.33 1.71
N GLU A 156 3.62 -21.35 1.07
CA GLU A 156 4.37 -22.24 0.19
C GLU A 156 4.11 -21.89 -1.26
N VAL A 157 5.19 -21.95 -2.04
CA VAL A 157 5.18 -21.68 -3.48
C VAL A 157 4.22 -22.64 -4.21
N LYS A 158 4.09 -23.88 -3.73
CA LYS A 158 3.16 -24.87 -4.29
C LYS A 158 1.71 -24.39 -4.22
N TYR A 159 1.21 -24.09 -3.02
CA TYR A 159 -0.18 -23.63 -2.85
C TYR A 159 -0.42 -22.27 -3.50
N PHE A 160 0.58 -21.39 -3.53
CA PHE A 160 0.52 -20.15 -4.29
C PHE A 160 0.26 -20.42 -5.78
N ASN A 161 1.07 -21.30 -6.39
CA ASN A 161 0.98 -21.62 -7.80
C ASN A 161 -0.34 -22.32 -8.16
N GLU A 162 -0.81 -23.23 -7.31
CA GLU A 162 -2.12 -23.88 -7.48
C GLU A 162 -3.25 -22.85 -7.49
N ALA A 163 -3.29 -21.95 -6.50
CA ALA A 163 -4.30 -20.89 -6.44
C ALA A 163 -4.19 -19.93 -7.63
N MET A 164 -2.98 -19.60 -8.08
CA MET A 164 -2.75 -18.78 -9.28
C MET A 164 -3.25 -19.46 -10.56
N GLU A 165 -3.12 -20.78 -10.67
CA GLU A 165 -3.64 -21.53 -11.81
C GLU A 165 -5.17 -21.53 -11.82
N MET A 166 -5.81 -21.70 -10.66
CA MET A 166 -7.27 -21.58 -10.54
C MET A 166 -7.76 -20.17 -10.91
N ILE A 167 -7.03 -19.12 -10.51
CA ILE A 167 -7.34 -17.74 -10.93
C ILE A 167 -7.31 -17.62 -12.45
N LYS A 168 -6.28 -18.17 -13.12
CA LYS A 168 -6.18 -18.12 -14.60
C LYS A 168 -7.37 -18.82 -15.26
N GLN A 169 -7.77 -19.98 -14.77
CA GLN A 169 -8.92 -20.73 -15.30
C GLN A 169 -10.21 -19.91 -15.20
N VAL A 170 -10.51 -19.36 -14.02
CA VAL A 170 -11.69 -18.50 -13.80
C VAL A 170 -11.68 -17.27 -14.72
N LEU A 171 -10.52 -16.67 -14.96
CA LEU A 171 -10.41 -15.52 -15.87
C LEU A 171 -10.64 -15.90 -17.34
N ILE A 172 -10.17 -17.07 -17.77
CA ILE A 172 -10.40 -17.59 -19.13
C ILE A 172 -11.89 -17.87 -19.34
N GLU A 173 -12.55 -18.50 -18.38
CA GLU A 173 -13.99 -18.80 -18.41
C GLU A 173 -14.82 -17.52 -18.48
N ASN A 174 -14.53 -16.54 -17.63
CA ASN A 174 -15.21 -15.23 -17.66
C ASN A 174 -15.01 -14.51 -19.00
N ARG A 175 -13.82 -14.60 -19.60
CA ARG A 175 -13.55 -14.02 -20.93
C ARG A 175 -14.40 -14.69 -22.01
N LYS A 176 -14.49 -16.03 -22.01
CA LYS A 176 -15.34 -16.79 -22.94
C LYS A 176 -16.82 -16.43 -22.78
N ALA A 177 -17.31 -16.36 -21.54
CA ALA A 177 -18.69 -16.00 -21.23
C ALA A 177 -19.04 -14.57 -21.68
N ASN A 178 -18.10 -13.63 -21.63
CA ASN A 178 -18.32 -12.26 -22.12
C ASN A 178 -18.28 -12.16 -23.65
N LEU A 179 -17.42 -12.93 -24.33
CA LEU A 179 -17.39 -13.01 -25.80
C LEU A 179 -18.69 -13.62 -26.37
N GLY A 180 -19.29 -14.57 -25.66
CA GLY A 180 -20.58 -15.16 -26.04
C GLY A 180 -21.80 -14.22 -25.84
N LYS A 181 -21.63 -13.08 -25.17
CA LYS A 181 -22.69 -12.10 -24.91
C LYS A 181 -22.65 -10.87 -25.82
N THR A 182 -21.56 -10.67 -26.58
CA THR A 182 -21.39 -9.54 -27.51
C THR A 182 -21.81 -9.85 -28.95
N CYS A 183 -22.35 -11.04 -29.21
CA CYS A 183 -22.93 -11.40 -30.50
C CYS A 183 -24.45 -11.55 -30.38
N PHE A 184 -25.16 -10.43 -30.30
CA PHE A 184 -26.56 -10.27 -30.73
C PHE A 184 -26.79 -8.80 -31.10
#